data_AF-A0A9E5IYC7-F1
#
_entry.id   AF-A0A9E5IYC7-F1
#
_cell.length_a   1.000
_cell.length_b   1.000
_cell.length_c   1.000
_cell.angle_alpha   90.00
_cell.angle_beta   90.00
_cell.angle_gamma   90.00
#
_symmetry.space_group_name_H-M   'P 1'
#
loop_
_entity.id
_entity.type
_entity.pdbx_description
1 polymer ?
#
loop_
_entity_poly.entity_id
_entity_poly.type
_entity_poly.pdbx_seq_one_letter_code
_entity_poly.pdbx_strand_id
1 'polypeptide(L)'
;METLRNAIFVPHGAPTFALDPGAAGAAMSQLASQLPTPRAIIVVSPHWDTAVPTVSTATQLETIYDFYGFPEALYRIKYPATGCPEGAQEVVAALQKRFDNVATDPTRGLDHGAWTPLRQMFPDAD
;
A
#
# COMPACT_ATOMS: atom_id res chain seq x y z
N MET A 1 24.37 8.45 12.21
CA MET A 1 23.24 8.35 11.26
C MET A 1 22.30 7.32 11.82
N GLU A 2 21.14 7.72 12.33
CA GLU A 2 20.10 6.76 12.68
C GLU A 2 19.74 6.00 11.40
N THR A 3 19.89 4.69 11.44
CA THR A 3 19.39 3.82 10.37
C THR A 3 17.88 3.97 10.38
N LEU A 4 17.32 4.77 9.47
CA LEU A 4 15.87 4.75 9.22
C LEU A 4 15.51 3.29 9.01
N ARG A 5 14.67 2.74 9.89
CA ARG A 5 14.17 1.38 9.71
C ARG A 5 13.40 1.36 8.40
N ASN A 6 13.70 0.44 7.50
CA ASN A 6 13.00 0.23 6.22
C ASN A 6 11.55 -0.27 6.39
N ALA A 7 10.95 -0.04 7.57
CA ALA A 7 9.61 -0.43 7.93
C ALA A 7 8.99 0.71 8.74
N ILE A 8 7.84 1.18 8.28
CA ILE A 8 7.08 2.26 8.88
C ILE A 8 5.64 1.79 9.10
N PHE A 9 5.04 2.25 10.18
CA PHE A 9 3.62 2.02 10.49
C PHE A 9 2.91 3.36 10.37
N VAL A 10 1.97 3.44 9.44
CA VAL A 10 1.26 4.69 9.13
C VAL A 10 -0.25 4.48 9.24
N PRO A 11 -1.01 5.51 9.68
CA PRO A 11 -2.46 5.42 9.70
C PRO A 11 -2.99 5.46 8.26
N HIS A 12 -3.96 4.61 7.96
CA HIS A 12 -4.76 4.71 6.74
C HIS A 12 -6.09 5.48 6.99
N GLY A 13 -6.51 5.58 8.26
CA GLY A 13 -7.67 6.36 8.69
C GLY A 13 -9.01 5.84 8.16
N ALA A 14 -10.08 6.58 8.44
CA ALA A 14 -11.33 6.41 7.69
C ALA A 14 -11.12 6.84 6.22
N PRO A 15 -11.95 6.39 5.27
CA PRO A 15 -11.82 6.79 3.86
C PRO A 15 -11.71 8.30 3.62
N THR A 16 -12.35 9.12 4.46
CA THR A 16 -12.25 10.60 4.42
C THR A 16 -10.84 11.14 4.62
N PHE A 17 -9.92 10.36 5.19
CA PHE A 17 -8.50 10.72 5.32
C PHE A 17 -7.89 11.08 3.95
N ALA A 18 -8.33 10.43 2.86
CA ALA A 18 -7.85 10.75 1.51
C ALA A 18 -8.22 12.17 1.03
N LEU A 19 -9.22 12.80 1.65
CA LEU A 19 -9.67 14.17 1.36
C LEU A 19 -9.10 15.18 2.35
N ASP A 20 -9.09 14.82 3.64
CA ASP A 20 -8.62 15.66 4.73
C ASP A 20 -7.76 14.84 5.70
N PRO A 21 -6.44 14.75 5.44
CA PRO A 21 -5.56 13.88 6.22
C PRO A 21 -5.02 14.56 7.49
N GLY A 22 -5.28 15.87 7.67
CA GLY A 22 -4.88 16.64 8.84
C GLY A 22 -3.39 16.56 9.19
N ALA A 23 -3.08 16.64 10.49
CA ALA A 23 -1.71 16.62 11.00
C ALA A 23 -0.99 15.28 10.74
N ALA A 24 -1.72 14.17 10.73
CA ALA A 24 -1.15 12.85 10.43
C ALA A 24 -0.69 12.77 8.96
N GLY A 25 -1.50 13.29 8.02
CA GLY A 25 -1.10 13.43 6.62
C GLY A 25 0.16 14.26 6.44
N ALA A 26 0.21 15.42 7.09
CA ALA A 26 1.37 16.30 7.05
C ALA A 26 2.65 15.59 7.54
N ALA A 27 2.55 14.85 8.65
CA ALA A 27 3.66 14.07 9.19
C ALA A 27 4.10 12.94 8.23
N MET A 28 3.15 12.24 7.59
CA MET A 28 3.43 11.19 6.62
C MET A 28 4.15 11.73 5.38
N SER A 29 3.70 12.86 4.82
CA SER A 29 4.36 13.48 3.67
C SER A 29 5.75 14.02 4.04
N GLN A 30 5.91 14.58 5.24
CA GLN A 30 7.22 15.02 5.73
C GLN A 30 8.18 13.85 5.93
N LEU A 31 7.69 12.71 6.40
CA LEU A 31 8.50 11.49 6.51
C LEU A 31 8.91 11.00 5.12
N ALA A 32 7.97 10.92 4.18
CA ALA A 32 8.22 10.44 2.82
C ALA A 32 9.30 11.25 2.09
N SER A 33 9.30 12.59 2.26
CA SER A 33 10.30 13.45 1.62
C SER A 33 11.73 13.28 2.15
N GLN A 34 11.90 12.57 3.27
CA GLN A 34 13.20 12.24 3.86
C GLN A 34 13.66 10.83 3.50
N LEU A 35 12.79 10.01 2.89
CA LEU A 35 13.14 8.67 2.45
C LEU A 35 13.89 8.74 1.11
N PRO A 36 14.91 7.89 0.90
CA PRO A 36 15.42 7.67 -0.44
C PRO A 36 14.32 7.04 -1.31
N THR A 37 14.34 7.31 -2.61
CA THR A 37 13.42 6.68 -3.57
C THR A 37 13.53 5.16 -3.47
N PRO A 38 12.47 4.45 -3.06
CA PRO A 38 12.50 3.00 -2.95
C PRO A 38 12.46 2.36 -4.35
N ARG A 39 13.13 1.21 -4.52
CA ARG A 39 12.91 0.36 -5.71
C ARG A 39 11.50 -0.23 -5.73
N ALA A 40 10.97 -0.57 -4.54
CA ALA A 40 9.66 -1.15 -4.36
C ALA A 40 9.18 -0.88 -2.92
N ILE A 41 7.87 -0.77 -2.74
CA ILE A 41 7.23 -0.64 -1.42
C ILE A 41 6.38 -1.89 -1.18
N ILE A 42 6.65 -2.58 -0.07
CA ILE A 42 5.82 -3.71 0.38
C ILE A 42 4.77 -3.15 1.34
N VAL A 43 3.49 -3.27 0.97
CA VAL A 43 2.37 -2.85 1.82
C VAL A 43 1.66 -4.08 2.38
N VAL A 44 1.43 -4.08 3.69
CA VAL A 44 0.57 -5.04 4.37
C VAL A 44 -0.72 -4.31 4.74
N SER A 45 -1.81 -4.62 4.06
CA SER A 45 -3.09 -3.95 4.29
C SER A 45 -3.93 -4.64 5.37
N PRO A 46 -4.60 -3.89 6.27
CA PRO A 46 -5.56 -4.46 7.20
C PRO A 46 -6.90 -4.87 6.55
N HIS A 47 -7.15 -4.53 5.28
CA HIS A 47 -8.40 -4.88 4.57
C HIS A 47 -8.25 -6.08 3.62
N TRP A 48 -7.07 -6.70 3.58
CA TRP A 48 -6.84 -7.90 2.78
C TRP A 48 -6.59 -9.11 3.68
N ASP A 49 -7.68 -9.75 4.08
CA ASP A 49 -7.66 -10.97 4.89
C ASP A 49 -7.66 -12.22 4.00
N THR A 50 -6.69 -13.10 4.22
CA THR A 50 -6.47 -14.31 3.42
C THR A 50 -6.10 -15.48 4.31
N ALA A 51 -6.54 -16.69 3.97
CA ALA A 51 -6.30 -17.89 4.78
C ALA A 51 -4.82 -18.31 4.91
N VAL A 52 -3.98 -17.90 3.94
CA VAL A 52 -2.51 -18.08 3.94
C VAL A 52 -1.86 -16.76 3.53
N PRO A 53 -0.58 -16.52 3.85
CA PRO A 53 0.13 -15.36 3.32
C PRO A 53 0.02 -15.31 1.80
N THR A 54 -0.53 -14.21 1.29
CA THR A 54 -0.80 -14.02 -0.13
C THR A 54 -0.11 -12.75 -0.60
N VAL A 55 0.61 -12.85 -1.73
CA VAL A 55 1.34 -11.72 -2.32
C VAL A 55 0.67 -11.33 -3.63
N SER A 56 0.33 -10.05 -3.79
CA SER A 56 -0.13 -9.57 -5.10
C SER A 56 1.03 -9.59 -6.09
N THR A 57 0.82 -10.20 -7.25
CA THR A 57 1.76 -10.21 -8.38
C THR A 57 1.22 -9.44 -9.58
N ALA A 58 0.17 -8.63 -9.37
CA ALA A 58 -0.42 -7.79 -10.41
C ALA A 58 0.60 -6.72 -10.86
N THR A 59 0.71 -6.50 -12.18
CA THR A 59 1.59 -5.46 -12.77
C THR A 59 0.92 -4.09 -12.79
N GLN A 60 -0.41 -4.05 -12.89
CA GLN A 60 -1.22 -2.86 -12.76
C GLN A 60 -2.11 -3.01 -11.53
N LEU A 61 -2.04 -2.07 -10.61
CA LEU A 61 -2.80 -2.14 -9.36
C LEU A 61 -4.05 -1.28 -9.47
N GLU A 62 -5.21 -1.92 -9.50
CA GLU A 62 -6.49 -1.20 -9.45
C GLU A 62 -6.64 -0.45 -8.11
N THR A 63 -7.18 0.77 -8.14
CA THR A 63 -7.67 1.44 -6.94
C THR A 63 -9.01 0.83 -6.53
N ILE A 64 -8.99 0.01 -5.48
CA ILE A 64 -10.17 -0.69 -4.95
C ILE A 64 -10.89 0.21 -3.94
N TYR A 65 -12.21 0.30 -4.08
CA TYR A 65 -13.09 0.98 -3.13
C TYR A 65 -13.84 -0.06 -2.29
N ASP A 66 -13.24 -0.46 -1.18
CA ASP A 66 -13.74 -1.43 -0.20
C ASP A 66 -14.58 -0.79 0.92
N PHE A 67 -15.10 0.42 0.69
CA PHE A 67 -15.95 1.19 1.59
C PHE A 67 -17.19 1.75 0.89
N TYR A 68 -18.26 1.95 1.66
CA TYR A 68 -19.56 2.43 1.16
C TYR A 68 -20.13 3.55 2.05
N GLY A 69 -21.03 4.37 1.49
CA GLY A 69 -21.73 5.43 2.23
C GLY A 69 -20.93 6.71 2.45
N PHE A 70 -19.79 6.87 1.78
CA PHE A 70 -18.95 8.06 1.87
C PHE A 70 -19.18 9.06 0.72
N PRO A 71 -18.65 10.30 0.79
CA PRO A 71 -18.82 11.29 -0.27
C PRO A 71 -18.35 10.83 -1.64
N GLU A 72 -19.06 11.23 -2.70
CA GLU A 72 -18.77 10.86 -4.10
C GLU A 72 -17.32 11.18 -4.53
N ALA A 73 -16.75 12.25 -3.98
CA ALA A 73 -15.37 12.66 -4.25
C ALA A 73 -14.36 11.53 -4.02
N LEU A 74 -14.58 10.64 -3.05
CA LEU A 74 -13.68 9.51 -2.79
C LEU A 74 -13.66 8.50 -3.93
N TYR A 75 -14.83 8.18 -4.49
CA TYR A 75 -14.96 7.21 -5.60
C TYR A 75 -14.38 7.73 -6.91
N ARG A 76 -14.09 9.03 -6.99
CA ARG A 76 -13.42 9.67 -8.13
C ARG A 76 -11.90 9.69 -7.99
N ILE A 77 -11.36 9.45 -6.79
CA ILE A 77 -9.90 9.37 -6.58
C ILE A 77 -9.37 8.14 -7.28
N LYS A 78 -8.34 8.32 -8.10
CA LYS A 78 -7.54 7.24 -8.69
C LYS A 78 -6.12 7.33 -8.17
N TYR A 79 -5.52 6.19 -7.88
CA TYR A 79 -4.12 6.05 -7.51
C TYR A 79 -3.49 5.01 -8.45
N PRO A 80 -2.85 5.45 -9.55
CA PRO A 80 -2.47 4.58 -10.67
C PRO A 80 -1.15 3.84 -10.41
N ALA A 81 -1.05 3.16 -9.26
CA ALA A 81 0.16 2.44 -8.88
C ALA A 81 0.45 1.26 -9.83
N THR A 82 1.73 1.04 -10.05
CA THR A 82 2.23 -0.13 -10.75
C THR A 82 2.72 -1.17 -9.74
N GLY A 83 2.65 -2.44 -10.11
CA GLY A 83 3.28 -3.51 -9.34
C GLY A 83 4.74 -3.70 -9.71
N CYS A 84 5.48 -4.41 -8.86
CA CYS A 84 6.88 -4.80 -9.08
C CYS A 84 6.94 -6.34 -9.08
N PRO A 85 6.73 -7.01 -10.22
CA PRO A 85 6.66 -8.47 -10.29
C PRO A 85 7.90 -9.17 -9.73
N GLU A 86 9.09 -8.65 -10.03
CA GLU A 86 10.35 -9.15 -9.51
C GLU A 86 10.43 -9.00 -7.99
N GLY A 87 10.01 -7.87 -7.44
CA GLY A 87 9.94 -7.65 -5.99
C GLY A 87 8.90 -8.55 -5.32
N ALA A 88 7.75 -8.78 -5.96
CA ALA A 88 6.74 -9.70 -5.47
C ALA A 88 7.28 -11.14 -5.39
N GLN A 89 8.07 -11.59 -6.38
CA GLN A 89 8.73 -12.90 -6.33
C GLN A 89 9.76 -13.00 -5.21
N GLU A 90 10.53 -11.92 -4.95
CA GLU A 90 11.45 -11.88 -3.80
C GLU A 90 10.69 -12.05 -2.48
N VAL A 91 9.52 -11.42 -2.33
CA VAL A 91 8.66 -11.55 -1.15
C VAL A 91 8.11 -12.96 -1.02
N VAL A 92 7.60 -13.55 -2.10
CA VAL A 92 7.11 -14.94 -2.11
C VAL A 92 8.21 -15.89 -1.65
N ALA A 93 9.41 -15.78 -2.23
CA ALA A 93 10.55 -16.62 -1.87
C ALA A 93 10.99 -16.42 -0.41
N ALA A 94 10.85 -15.21 0.15
CA ALA A 94 11.13 -14.96 1.55
C ALA A 94 10.08 -15.60 2.48
N LEU A 95 8.80 -15.52 2.13
CA LEU A 95 7.70 -16.11 2.90
C LEU A 95 7.75 -17.64 2.88
N GLN A 96 8.07 -18.25 1.74
CA GLN A 96 8.18 -19.71 1.60
C GLN A 96 9.26 -20.33 2.50
N LYS A 97 10.21 -19.54 3.03
CA LYS A 97 11.17 -20.00 4.03
C LYS A 97 10.57 -20.16 5.44
N ARG A 98 9.36 -19.63 5.67
CA ARG A 98 8.74 -19.51 7.01
C ARG A 98 7.33 -20.07 7.09
N PHE A 99 6.63 -20.17 5.96
CA PHE A 99 5.26 -20.68 5.88
C PHE A 99 5.21 -21.89 4.95
N ASP A 100 4.44 -22.90 5.34
CA ASP A 100 4.27 -24.12 4.54
C ASP A 100 3.57 -23.83 3.21
N ASN A 101 2.66 -22.85 3.20
CA ASN A 101 1.91 -22.41 2.03
C ASN A 101 1.99 -20.89 1.89
N VAL A 102 2.28 -20.43 0.67
CA VAL A 102 2.23 -19.01 0.26
C VAL A 102 1.51 -18.96 -1.06
N ALA A 103 0.47 -18.12 -1.13
CA ALA A 103 -0.29 -17.92 -2.36
C ALA A 103 0.14 -16.63 -3.08
N THR A 104 -0.23 -16.53 -4.35
CA THR A 104 -0.06 -15.32 -5.16
C THR A 104 -1.38 -14.95 -5.81
N ASP A 105 -1.68 -13.65 -5.89
CA ASP A 105 -2.84 -13.14 -6.61
C ASP A 105 -2.40 -12.22 -7.76
N PRO A 106 -2.59 -12.61 -9.03
CA PRO A 106 -2.15 -11.82 -10.17
C PRO A 106 -3.07 -10.64 -10.50
N THR A 107 -4.17 -10.46 -9.77
CA THR A 107 -5.20 -9.46 -10.05
C THR A 107 -5.48 -8.52 -8.88
N ARG A 108 -4.98 -8.81 -7.67
CA ARG A 108 -5.24 -7.98 -6.48
C ARG A 108 -4.62 -6.58 -6.61
N GLY A 109 -5.48 -5.58 -6.69
CA GLY A 109 -5.12 -4.16 -6.57
C GLY A 109 -4.94 -3.68 -5.13
N LEU A 110 -4.97 -2.36 -4.94
CA LEU A 110 -4.81 -1.71 -3.64
C LEU A 110 -6.18 -1.33 -3.08
N ASP A 111 -6.49 -1.77 -1.86
CA ASP A 111 -7.64 -1.33 -1.07
C ASP A 111 -7.39 -0.01 -0.32
N HIS A 112 -8.39 0.59 0.34
CA HIS A 112 -8.22 1.89 1.00
C HIS A 112 -7.17 1.87 2.11
N GLY A 113 -6.97 0.72 2.76
CA GLY A 113 -5.88 0.52 3.71
C GLY A 113 -4.49 0.68 3.09
N ALA A 114 -4.36 0.43 1.79
CA ALA A 114 -3.10 0.52 1.06
C ALA A 114 -2.96 1.79 0.21
N TRP A 115 -3.93 2.11 -0.66
CA TRP A 115 -3.78 3.24 -1.58
C TRP A 115 -3.87 4.59 -0.87
N THR A 116 -4.58 4.70 0.26
CA THR A 116 -4.71 5.96 1.00
C THR A 116 -3.37 6.44 1.56
N PRO A 117 -2.63 5.64 2.37
CA PRO A 117 -1.33 6.06 2.88
C PRO A 117 -0.29 6.18 1.76
N LEU A 118 -0.32 5.30 0.75
CA LEU A 118 0.58 5.42 -0.39
C LEU A 118 0.37 6.72 -1.15
N ARG A 119 -0.87 7.10 -1.48
CA ARG A 119 -1.17 8.39 -2.13
C ARG A 119 -0.71 9.59 -1.32
N GLN A 120 -0.79 9.51 0.02
CA GLN A 120 -0.34 10.59 0.89
C GLN A 120 1.19 10.76 0.91
N MET A 121 1.92 9.63 0.81
CA MET A 121 3.39 9.60 0.90
C MET A 121 4.08 9.71 -0.47
N PHE A 122 3.48 9.14 -1.50
CA PHE A 122 4.00 8.98 -2.86
C PHE A 122 2.88 9.35 -3.87
N PRO A 123 2.51 10.64 -3.97
CA PRO A 123 1.32 11.06 -4.72
C PRO A 123 1.37 10.77 -6.23
N ASP A 124 2.56 10.69 -6.80
CA ASP A 124 2.79 10.47 -8.23
C ASP A 124 2.76 8.98 -8.64
N ALA A 125 2.70 8.08 -7.65
CA ALA A 125 2.65 6.62 -7.82
C ALA A 125 3.85 6.03 -8.61
N ASP A 126 5.03 6.59 -8.38
CA ASP A 126 6.32 6.25 -9.02
C ASP A 126 7.29 5.45 -8.11
#